data_AF-A0A3D4WY63-F1
#
_entry.id   AF-A0A3D4WY63-F1
#
_cell.length_a   1.000
_cell.length_b   1.000
_cell.length_c   1.000
_cell.angle_alpha   90.00
_cell.angle_beta   90.00
_cell.angle_gamma   90.00
#
_symmetry.space_group_name_H-M   'P 1'
#
loop_
_entity.id
_entity.type
_entity.pdbx_description
1 polymer ?
#
loop_
_entity_poly.entity_id
_entity_poly.type
_entity_poly.pdbx_seq_one_letter_code
_entity_poly.pdbx_strand_id
1 'polypeptide(L)'
;MVKKIILIVLGLLLLFPGIGLAVAGGGLLALGGRSGDVQSGFHTVNTPTSALVTDATIVNDSSGVKGKTSGATLIVNARNSAKPVFIGIGPSDEVGQYLAGTAHSEVSEVDLRPFRLTTREIPGSNIPAVPDEQLLWVAKATGTEAELVWPVVNGDYRIVVMNADGSPDINAELQLGMKIPALFGIGLGTLVAGILLCLLALGLIIWGIMAKRRPPAPAEQPLELPGFSPR
;
A
#
# COMPACT_ATOMS: atom_id res chain seq x y z
N MET A 1 44.55 -7.81 -9.35
CA MET A 1 43.82 -7.54 -8.09
C MET A 1 42.58 -6.66 -8.31
N VAL A 2 42.66 -5.63 -9.15
CA VAL A 2 41.55 -4.69 -9.49
C VAL A 2 40.25 -5.38 -9.95
N LYS A 3 40.29 -6.35 -10.87
CA LYS A 3 39.09 -7.08 -11.34
C LYS A 3 38.30 -7.78 -10.21
N LYS A 4 38.96 -8.21 -9.13
CA LYS A 4 38.30 -8.86 -7.96
C LYS A 4 37.58 -7.84 -7.08
N ILE A 5 38.21 -6.70 -6.83
CA ILE A 5 37.62 -5.63 -6.02
C ILE A 5 36.38 -5.08 -6.74
N ILE A 6 36.44 -4.93 -8.07
CA ILE A 6 35.30 -4.51 -8.89
C ILE A 6 34.13 -5.51 -8.76
N LEU A 7 34.37 -6.83 -8.85
CA LEU A 7 33.32 -7.85 -8.73
C LEU A 7 32.67 -7.88 -7.33
N ILE A 8 33.46 -7.69 -6.27
CA ILE A 8 32.96 -7.68 -4.89
C ILE A 8 32.17 -6.40 -4.60
N VAL A 9 32.68 -5.24 -5.03
CA VAL A 9 32.00 -3.95 -4.87
C VAL A 9 30.70 -3.92 -5.67
N LEU A 10 30.72 -4.44 -6.90
CA LEU A 10 29.52 -4.55 -7.74
C LEU A 10 28.50 -5.52 -7.13
N GLY A 11 28.95 -6.67 -6.61
CA GLY A 11 28.09 -7.61 -5.90
C GLY A 11 27.43 -6.98 -4.66
N LEU A 12 28.18 -6.22 -3.85
CA LEU A 12 27.64 -5.52 -2.68
C LEU A 12 26.64 -4.42 -3.08
N LEU A 13 26.97 -3.66 -4.13
CA LEU A 13 26.13 -2.57 -4.64
C LEU A 13 24.78 -3.08 -5.18
N LEU A 14 24.76 -4.28 -5.77
CA LEU A 14 23.52 -4.95 -6.19
C LEU A 14 22.78 -5.61 -5.03
N LEU A 15 23.46 -6.09 -3.99
CA LEU A 15 22.81 -6.82 -2.89
C LEU A 15 21.80 -5.94 -2.12
N PHE A 16 22.15 -4.68 -1.82
CA PHE A 16 21.27 -3.76 -1.10
C PHE A 16 19.92 -3.50 -1.79
N PRO A 17 19.88 -3.10 -3.09
CA PRO A 17 18.61 -2.96 -3.79
C PRO A 17 17.88 -4.29 -3.96
N GLY A 18 18.59 -5.42 -4.14
CA GLY A 18 17.97 -6.75 -4.20
C GLY A 18 17.21 -7.12 -2.91
N ILE A 19 17.83 -6.88 -1.75
CA ILE A 19 17.20 -7.05 -0.44
C ILE A 19 16.01 -6.09 -0.30
N GLY A 20 16.17 -4.83 -0.69
CA GLY A 20 15.08 -3.84 -0.68
C GLY A 20 13.86 -4.28 -1.47
N LEU A 21 14.05 -4.76 -2.71
CA LEU A 21 12.97 -5.30 -3.53
C LEU A 21 12.34 -6.56 -2.91
N ALA A 22 13.16 -7.48 -2.37
CA ALA A 22 12.64 -8.70 -1.76
C ALA A 22 11.78 -8.41 -0.52
N VAL A 23 12.22 -7.48 0.34
CA VAL A 23 11.46 -7.03 1.52
C VAL A 23 10.18 -6.31 1.10
N ALA A 24 10.25 -5.42 0.10
CA ALA A 24 9.07 -4.73 -0.41
C ALA A 24 8.05 -5.69 -1.04
N GLY A 25 8.51 -6.63 -1.87
CA GLY A 25 7.66 -7.66 -2.49
C GLY A 25 7.03 -8.59 -1.46
N GLY A 26 7.81 -9.03 -0.46
CA GLY A 26 7.30 -9.83 0.67
C GLY A 26 6.28 -9.07 1.52
N GLY A 27 6.52 -7.78 1.79
CA GLY A 27 5.58 -6.91 2.50
C GLY A 27 4.26 -6.74 1.78
N LEU A 28 4.29 -6.52 0.46
CA LEU A 28 3.08 -6.43 -0.37
C LEU A 28 2.24 -7.71 -0.31
N LEU A 29 2.90 -8.88 -0.38
CA LEU A 29 2.23 -10.18 -0.28
C LEU A 29 1.67 -10.45 1.12
N ALA A 30 2.36 -9.98 2.17
CA ALA A 30 1.90 -10.12 3.55
C ALA A 30 0.66 -9.26 3.83
N LEU A 31 0.56 -8.07 3.22
CA LEU A 31 -0.57 -7.15 3.40
C LEU A 31 -1.78 -7.53 2.54
N GLY A 32 -1.56 -7.89 1.27
CA GLY A 32 -2.65 -8.19 0.32
C GLY A 32 -3.08 -9.66 0.28
N GLY A 33 -2.29 -10.57 0.84
CA GLY A 33 -2.51 -12.01 0.71
C GLY A 33 -2.58 -12.48 -0.75
N ARG A 34 -3.17 -13.66 -0.96
CA ARG A 34 -3.32 -14.25 -2.32
C ARG A 34 -4.47 -13.64 -3.11
N SER A 35 -5.43 -13.03 -2.42
CA SER A 35 -6.63 -12.42 -3.00
C SER A 35 -6.45 -10.94 -3.36
N GLY A 36 -5.33 -10.32 -2.95
CA GLY A 36 -5.03 -8.91 -3.20
C GLY A 36 -5.88 -7.96 -2.36
N ASP A 37 -6.37 -8.43 -1.21
CA ASP A 37 -7.26 -7.67 -0.33
C ASP A 37 -6.43 -6.93 0.71
N VAL A 38 -6.48 -5.61 0.68
CA VAL A 38 -5.89 -4.73 1.68
C VAL A 38 -7.03 -4.11 2.46
N GLN A 39 -7.15 -4.46 3.73
CA GLN A 39 -8.18 -3.90 4.60
C GLN A 39 -7.53 -3.04 5.68
N SER A 40 -8.09 -1.86 5.93
CA SER A 40 -7.86 -1.18 7.20
C SER A 40 -8.45 -2.05 8.32
N GLY A 41 -7.93 -1.91 9.53
CA GLY A 41 -8.69 -2.34 10.72
C GLY A 41 -10.03 -1.58 10.80
N PHE A 42 -10.93 -2.06 11.65
CA PHE A 42 -12.07 -1.25 12.10
C PHE A 42 -11.55 -0.10 12.95
N HIS A 43 -11.96 1.12 12.62
CA HIS A 43 -11.64 2.32 13.38
C HIS A 43 -12.94 2.98 13.81
N THR A 44 -13.05 3.30 15.09
CA THR A 44 -14.18 4.08 15.61
C THR A 44 -14.09 5.49 15.05
N VAL A 45 -15.12 5.91 14.30
CA VAL A 45 -15.22 7.25 13.76
C VAL A 45 -16.33 7.98 14.51
N ASN A 46 -15.91 8.98 15.29
CA ASN A 46 -16.81 9.90 15.97
C ASN A 46 -16.64 11.28 15.36
N THR A 47 -17.70 11.83 14.79
CA THR A 47 -17.68 13.16 14.20
C THR A 47 -18.97 13.89 14.55
N PRO A 48 -18.90 15.12 15.09
CA PRO A 48 -20.10 15.88 15.47
C PRO A 48 -20.90 16.39 14.25
N THR A 49 -20.32 16.36 13.04
CA THR A 49 -20.97 16.83 11.82
C THR A 49 -21.95 15.81 11.22
N SER A 50 -22.88 16.28 10.40
CA SER A 50 -23.92 15.44 9.77
C SER A 50 -23.42 14.49 8.68
N ALA A 51 -22.25 14.77 8.09
CA ALA A 51 -21.67 13.92 7.05
C ALA A 51 -20.15 13.89 7.16
N LEU A 52 -19.56 12.73 6.87
CA LEU A 52 -18.15 12.54 6.62
C LEU A 52 -17.96 12.30 5.12
N VAL A 53 -17.17 13.15 4.49
CA VAL A 53 -16.87 13.08 3.05
C VAL A 53 -15.41 12.76 2.87
N THR A 54 -15.10 11.78 2.03
CA THR A 54 -13.73 11.52 1.59
C THR A 54 -13.69 11.45 0.07
N ASP A 55 -12.66 12.03 -0.52
CA ASP A 55 -12.46 11.93 -1.96
C ASP A 55 -12.02 10.52 -2.34
N ALA A 56 -12.70 9.91 -3.29
CA ALA A 56 -12.30 8.60 -3.84
C ALA A 56 -10.97 8.71 -4.62
N THR A 57 -10.52 9.92 -4.96
CA THR A 57 -9.22 10.16 -5.62
C THR A 57 -8.03 10.00 -4.68
N ILE A 58 -8.22 10.12 -3.34
CA ILE A 58 -7.17 9.81 -2.36
C ILE A 58 -6.73 8.35 -2.49
N VAL A 59 -7.63 7.43 -2.88
CA VAL A 59 -7.29 6.03 -3.19
C VAL A 59 -6.34 5.93 -4.39
N ASN A 60 -6.47 6.83 -5.37
CA ASN A 60 -5.64 6.84 -6.56
C ASN A 60 -4.25 7.44 -6.27
N ASP A 61 -4.18 8.48 -5.44
CA ASP A 61 -2.93 9.22 -5.16
C ASP A 61 -2.12 8.63 -3.98
N SER A 62 -2.78 8.10 -2.94
CA SER A 62 -2.11 7.50 -1.76
C SER A 62 -1.35 6.20 -2.07
N SER A 63 -1.65 5.55 -3.19
CA SER A 63 -0.93 4.35 -3.61
C SER A 63 0.45 4.66 -4.21
N GLY A 64 0.71 5.91 -4.62
CA GLY A 64 1.93 6.28 -5.37
C GLY A 64 2.06 5.56 -6.73
N VAL A 65 1.08 4.75 -7.12
CA VAL A 65 1.09 3.96 -8.36
C VAL A 65 0.17 4.66 -9.36
N LYS A 66 0.67 5.73 -9.99
CA LYS A 66 0.02 6.31 -11.17
C LYS A 66 -0.16 5.21 -12.23
N GLY A 67 -1.42 4.82 -12.46
CA GLY A 67 -1.84 4.05 -13.64
C GLY A 67 -2.05 2.54 -13.49
N LYS A 68 -2.19 1.94 -12.30
CA LYS A 68 -2.46 0.49 -12.15
C LYS A 68 -3.55 0.07 -11.17
N THR A 69 -4.40 0.99 -10.74
CA THR A 69 -5.63 0.72 -9.98
C THR A 69 -6.84 0.40 -10.86
N SER A 70 -6.61 0.13 -12.17
CA SER A 70 -7.66 -0.32 -13.08
C SER A 70 -8.27 -1.65 -12.58
N GLY A 71 -9.52 -1.60 -12.14
CA GLY A 71 -10.23 -2.76 -11.59
C GLY A 71 -10.04 -2.99 -10.09
N ALA A 72 -9.62 -1.97 -9.33
CA ALA A 72 -9.70 -2.02 -7.88
C ALA A 72 -11.17 -2.00 -7.42
N THR A 73 -11.51 -2.73 -6.36
CA THR A 73 -12.83 -2.69 -5.73
C THR A 73 -12.69 -2.11 -4.34
N LEU A 74 -13.41 -1.02 -4.07
CA LEU A 74 -13.53 -0.44 -2.74
C LEU A 74 -14.61 -1.18 -1.95
N ILE A 75 -14.34 -1.42 -0.68
CA ILE A 75 -15.25 -2.04 0.28
C ILE A 75 -15.34 -1.10 1.47
N VAL A 76 -16.54 -0.68 1.85
CA VAL A 76 -16.76 0.17 3.03
C VAL A 76 -17.74 -0.56 3.94
N ASN A 77 -17.30 -0.87 5.15
CA ASN A 77 -18.13 -1.51 6.16
C ASN A 77 -18.37 -0.55 7.32
N ALA A 78 -19.63 -0.40 7.72
CA ALA A 78 -20.04 0.22 8.97
C ALA A 78 -20.63 -0.84 9.89
N ARG A 79 -20.29 -0.77 11.17
CA ARG A 79 -20.89 -1.59 12.21
C ARG A 79 -21.00 -0.84 13.52
N ASN A 80 -21.71 -1.43 14.49
CA ASN A 80 -21.79 -0.94 15.86
C ASN A 80 -22.24 0.53 15.95
N SER A 81 -23.19 0.94 15.09
CA SER A 81 -23.74 2.29 15.15
C SER A 81 -25.03 2.34 15.97
N ALA A 82 -25.16 3.39 16.77
CA ALA A 82 -26.37 3.66 17.54
C ALA A 82 -27.58 4.06 16.66
N LYS A 83 -27.32 4.55 15.44
CA LYS A 83 -28.33 4.91 14.44
C LYS A 83 -28.03 4.20 13.12
N PRO A 84 -29.02 3.98 12.24
CA PRO A 84 -28.74 3.51 10.89
C PRO A 84 -27.83 4.49 10.15
N VAL A 85 -26.73 3.99 9.60
CA VAL A 85 -25.76 4.77 8.84
C VAL A 85 -26.00 4.54 7.35
N PHE A 86 -25.94 5.61 6.58
CA PHE A 86 -25.91 5.62 5.14
C PHE A 86 -24.47 5.76 4.65
N ILE A 87 -24.08 4.89 3.71
CA ILE A 87 -22.83 4.99 2.97
C ILE A 87 -23.20 5.14 1.49
N GLY A 88 -22.78 6.22 0.85
CA GLY A 88 -23.04 6.49 -0.55
C GLY A 88 -21.80 6.90 -1.31
N ILE A 89 -21.77 6.59 -2.60
CA ILE A 89 -20.75 7.04 -3.55
C ILE A 89 -21.47 7.80 -4.66
N GLY A 90 -21.02 9.01 -4.96
CA GLY A 90 -21.61 9.86 -5.99
C GLY A 90 -20.57 10.76 -6.67
N PRO A 91 -20.89 11.33 -7.84
CA PRO A 91 -20.02 12.30 -8.51
C PRO A 91 -19.74 13.51 -7.62
N SER A 92 -18.51 14.03 -7.64
CA SER A 92 -18.09 15.11 -6.74
C SER A 92 -18.95 16.37 -6.85
N ASP A 93 -19.39 16.71 -8.06
CA ASP A 93 -20.21 17.90 -8.34
C ASP A 93 -21.62 17.75 -7.76
N GLU A 94 -22.26 16.60 -7.94
CA GLU A 94 -23.62 16.32 -7.45
C GLU A 94 -23.64 16.21 -5.92
N VAL A 95 -22.62 15.55 -5.34
CA VAL A 95 -22.45 15.48 -3.88
C VAL A 95 -22.22 16.88 -3.28
N GLY A 96 -21.43 17.72 -3.96
CA GLY A 96 -21.19 19.10 -3.54
C GLY A 96 -22.47 19.94 -3.51
N GLN A 97 -23.36 19.75 -4.50
CA GLN A 97 -24.67 20.42 -4.51
C GLN A 97 -25.59 19.90 -3.42
N TYR A 98 -25.61 18.60 -3.18
CA TYR A 98 -26.43 17.97 -2.15
C TYR A 98 -26.05 18.42 -0.73
N LEU A 99 -24.75 18.58 -0.45
CA LEU A 99 -24.24 19.06 0.84
C LEU A 99 -24.15 20.59 0.94
N ALA A 100 -24.68 21.34 -0.03
CA ALA A 100 -24.61 22.79 -0.04
C ALA A 100 -25.32 23.40 1.18
N GLY A 101 -24.54 24.04 2.06
CA GLY A 101 -25.04 24.65 3.29
C GLY A 101 -25.24 23.68 4.46
N THR A 102 -24.89 22.40 4.31
CA THR A 102 -24.89 21.39 5.38
C THR A 102 -23.52 21.31 6.06
N ALA A 103 -23.50 21.21 7.39
CA ALA A 103 -22.27 20.99 8.12
C ALA A 103 -21.72 19.59 7.83
N HIS A 104 -20.53 19.54 7.22
CA HIS A 104 -19.87 18.28 6.89
C HIS A 104 -18.37 18.34 7.14
N SER A 105 -17.80 17.17 7.36
CA SER A 105 -16.40 16.95 7.64
C SER A 105 -15.73 16.36 6.40
N GLU A 106 -14.82 17.09 5.77
CA GLU A 106 -14.05 16.62 4.62
C GLU A 106 -12.71 16.06 5.11
N VAL A 107 -12.44 14.78 4.83
CA VAL A 107 -11.18 14.14 5.20
C VAL A 107 -10.11 14.58 4.20
N SER A 108 -9.18 15.41 4.67
CA SER A 108 -8.10 15.98 3.85
C SER A 108 -6.84 15.10 3.84
N GLU A 109 -6.59 14.37 4.94
CA GLU A 109 -5.39 13.53 5.09
C GLU A 109 -5.69 12.29 5.94
N VAL A 110 -5.16 11.14 5.50
CA VAL A 110 -5.24 9.87 6.22
C VAL A 110 -3.82 9.39 6.51
N ASP A 111 -3.40 9.56 7.75
CA ASP A 111 -2.12 9.08 8.25
C ASP A 111 -2.33 7.69 8.85
N LEU A 112 -1.57 6.69 8.40
CA LEU A 112 -1.77 5.29 8.79
C LEU A 112 -0.88 4.85 9.96
N ARG A 113 0.21 5.58 10.28
CA ARG A 113 1.08 5.27 11.43
C ARG A 113 1.77 6.51 12.02
N PRO A 114 1.29 7.04 13.17
CA PRO A 114 0.08 6.63 13.91
C PRO A 114 -1.21 6.91 13.11
N PHE A 115 -2.30 6.19 13.38
CA PHE A 115 -3.58 6.47 12.71
C PHE A 115 -4.06 7.88 13.08
N ARG A 116 -4.07 8.80 12.12
CA ARG A 116 -4.63 10.15 12.28
C ARG A 116 -5.46 10.49 11.05
N LEU A 117 -6.68 10.94 11.30
CA LEU A 117 -7.53 11.55 10.28
C LEU A 117 -7.43 13.06 10.47
N THR A 118 -6.94 13.77 9.46
CA THR A 118 -7.04 15.22 9.44
C THR A 118 -8.29 15.58 8.66
N THR A 119 -9.27 16.06 9.42
CA THR A 119 -10.57 16.46 8.91
C THR A 119 -10.65 17.97 8.89
N ARG A 120 -11.18 18.52 7.79
CA ARG A 120 -11.57 19.91 7.69
C ARG A 120 -13.08 20.00 7.84
N GLU A 121 -13.52 20.68 8.90
CA GLU A 121 -14.93 20.96 9.10
C GLU A 121 -15.37 22.11 8.19
N ILE A 122 -16.44 21.88 7.45
CA ILE A 122 -17.13 22.88 6.64
C ILE A 122 -18.41 23.26 7.38
N PRO A 123 -18.52 24.51 7.88
CA PRO A 123 -19.68 24.93 8.63
C PRO A 123 -20.92 25.01 7.73
N GLY A 124 -22.06 24.64 8.30
CA GLY A 124 -23.37 24.74 7.66
C GLY A 124 -24.48 24.68 8.70
N SER A 125 -25.67 25.12 8.33
CA SER A 125 -26.85 25.15 9.21
C SER A 125 -28.01 24.30 8.69
N ASN A 126 -27.90 23.80 7.46
CA ASN A 126 -28.97 23.02 6.84
C ASN A 126 -28.85 21.54 7.22
N ILE A 127 -29.98 20.96 7.58
CA ILE A 127 -30.12 19.50 7.65
C ILE A 127 -30.23 19.00 6.21
N PRO A 128 -29.36 18.08 5.77
CA PRO A 128 -29.43 17.55 4.41
C PRO A 128 -30.73 16.78 4.21
N ALA A 129 -31.20 16.68 2.96
CA ALA A 129 -32.32 15.83 2.63
C ALA A 129 -31.99 14.36 2.94
N VAL A 130 -32.99 13.47 2.97
CA VAL A 130 -32.72 12.04 3.23
C VAL A 130 -31.83 11.51 2.11
N PRO A 131 -30.63 10.95 2.42
CA PRO A 131 -29.68 10.54 1.40
C PRO A 131 -30.21 9.40 0.54
N ASP A 132 -30.94 8.45 1.13
CA ASP A 132 -31.43 7.27 0.41
C ASP A 132 -32.46 7.61 -0.70
N GLU A 133 -33.13 8.75 -0.58
CA GLU A 133 -34.11 9.21 -1.58
C GLU A 133 -33.47 9.93 -2.78
N GLN A 134 -32.17 10.24 -2.71
CA GLN A 134 -31.47 10.94 -3.79
C GLN A 134 -31.02 9.98 -4.90
N LEU A 135 -31.16 10.41 -6.15
CA LEU A 135 -30.76 9.65 -7.35
C LEU A 135 -29.29 9.85 -7.74
N LEU A 136 -28.55 10.73 -7.06
CA LEU A 136 -27.15 11.06 -7.35
C LEU A 136 -26.16 9.92 -7.01
N TRP A 137 -26.57 8.98 -6.17
CA TRP A 137 -25.71 7.91 -5.68
C TRP A 137 -25.58 6.81 -6.73
N VAL A 138 -24.35 6.57 -7.19
CA VAL A 138 -24.04 5.45 -8.07
C VAL A 138 -23.97 4.12 -7.33
N ALA A 139 -23.68 4.16 -6.03
CA ALA A 139 -23.71 3.02 -5.14
C ALA A 139 -24.07 3.51 -3.73
N LYS A 140 -24.91 2.75 -3.02
CA LYS A 140 -25.35 3.09 -1.67
C LYS A 140 -25.66 1.86 -0.83
N ALA A 141 -25.46 1.97 0.46
CA ALA A 141 -25.84 0.99 1.47
C ALA A 141 -26.36 1.72 2.71
N THR A 142 -27.34 1.13 3.41
CA THR A 142 -27.93 1.74 4.60
C THR A 142 -28.26 0.67 5.62
N GLY A 143 -27.89 0.91 6.88
CA GLY A 143 -28.16 -0.02 7.98
C GLY A 143 -27.35 0.30 9.22
N THR A 144 -27.64 -0.40 10.32
CA THR A 144 -26.79 -0.39 11.53
C THR A 144 -25.51 -1.19 11.31
N GLU A 145 -25.58 -2.17 10.41
CA GLU A 145 -24.46 -2.86 9.79
C GLU A 145 -24.63 -2.71 8.27
N ALA A 146 -23.78 -1.90 7.65
CA ALA A 146 -23.89 -1.59 6.23
C ALA A 146 -22.58 -1.95 5.54
N GLU A 147 -22.66 -2.70 4.45
CA GLU A 147 -21.53 -3.04 3.58
C GLU A 147 -21.79 -2.48 2.19
N LEU A 148 -20.86 -1.66 1.70
CA LEU A 148 -20.88 -1.12 0.36
C LEU A 148 -19.67 -1.63 -0.42
N VAL A 149 -19.91 -2.34 -1.51
CA VAL A 149 -18.88 -2.83 -2.43
C VAL A 149 -19.01 -2.09 -3.75
N TRP A 150 -17.97 -1.37 -4.16
CA TRP A 150 -17.99 -0.55 -5.37
C TRP A 150 -16.72 -0.71 -6.21
N PRO A 151 -16.84 -1.08 -7.50
CA PRO A 151 -15.70 -1.09 -8.41
C PRO A 151 -15.26 0.34 -8.71
N VAL A 152 -13.98 0.64 -8.47
CA VAL A 152 -13.42 1.97 -8.71
C VAL A 152 -13.37 2.22 -10.21
N VAL A 153 -14.12 3.23 -10.65
CA VAL A 153 -14.13 3.73 -12.02
C VAL A 153 -13.38 5.05 -12.12
N ASN A 154 -12.88 5.37 -13.31
CA ASN A 154 -12.20 6.64 -13.56
C ASN A 154 -13.20 7.79 -13.48
N GLY A 155 -12.90 8.80 -12.67
CA GLY A 155 -13.71 10.01 -12.50
C GLY A 155 -13.55 10.59 -11.10
N ASP A 156 -14.14 11.77 -10.89
CA ASP A 156 -14.15 12.43 -9.60
C ASP A 156 -15.40 11.99 -8.81
N TYR A 157 -15.18 11.11 -7.84
CA TYR A 157 -16.21 10.57 -6.98
C TYR A 157 -15.91 10.88 -5.52
N ARG A 158 -16.97 11.09 -4.74
CA ARG A 158 -16.92 11.29 -3.29
C ARG A 158 -17.69 10.19 -2.59
N ILE A 159 -17.10 9.71 -1.50
CA ILE A 159 -17.74 8.76 -0.58
C ILE A 159 -18.29 9.58 0.57
N VAL A 160 -19.56 9.36 0.88
CA VAL A 160 -20.26 10.07 1.93
C VAL A 160 -20.79 9.06 2.93
N VAL A 161 -20.45 9.28 4.20
CA VAL A 161 -20.98 8.54 5.33
C VAL A 161 -21.78 9.49 6.19
N MET A 162 -23.04 9.19 6.46
CA MET A 162 -23.92 10.01 7.29
C MET A 162 -24.95 9.18 8.02
N ASN A 163 -25.61 9.75 9.03
CA ASN A 163 -26.80 9.12 9.58
C ASN A 163 -27.90 9.08 8.51
N ALA A 164 -28.69 7.99 8.45
CA ALA A 164 -29.72 7.80 7.42
C ALA A 164 -30.83 8.87 7.46
N ASP A 165 -30.98 9.56 8.59
CA ASP A 165 -31.93 10.66 8.80
C ASP A 165 -31.31 12.06 8.58
N GLY A 166 -30.04 12.14 8.17
CA GLY A 166 -29.31 13.41 8.01
C GLY A 166 -28.93 14.10 9.32
N SER A 167 -29.20 13.48 10.47
CA SER A 167 -28.91 14.09 11.77
C SER A 167 -27.41 14.18 12.05
N PRO A 168 -26.95 15.19 12.81
CA PRO A 168 -25.56 15.28 13.27
C PRO A 168 -25.21 14.15 14.25
N ASP A 169 -23.94 14.13 14.68
CA ASP A 169 -23.35 13.12 15.56
C ASP A 169 -23.29 11.71 14.95
N ILE A 170 -22.34 11.53 14.04
CA ILE A 170 -22.01 10.20 13.52
C ILE A 170 -21.16 9.47 14.56
N ASN A 171 -21.64 8.31 15.00
CA ASN A 171 -20.93 7.39 15.87
C ASN A 171 -21.08 5.97 15.31
N ALA A 172 -20.03 5.51 14.64
CA ALA A 172 -19.99 4.18 14.03
C ALA A 172 -18.54 3.67 13.94
N GLU A 173 -18.38 2.35 13.95
CA GLU A 173 -17.12 1.74 13.57
C GLU A 173 -17.09 1.58 12.05
N LEU A 174 -16.13 2.24 11.40
CA LEU A 174 -15.94 2.17 9.96
C LEU A 174 -14.69 1.35 9.64
N GLN A 175 -14.78 0.55 8.59
CA GLN A 175 -13.66 -0.16 7.99
C GLN A 175 -13.62 0.13 6.50
N LEU A 176 -12.43 0.49 6.02
CA LEU A 176 -12.16 0.72 4.61
C LEU A 176 -11.31 -0.44 4.09
N GLY A 177 -11.85 -1.17 3.13
CA GLY A 177 -11.18 -2.23 2.40
C GLY A 177 -10.96 -1.87 0.95
N MET A 178 -9.90 -2.41 0.37
CA MET A 178 -9.60 -2.27 -1.05
C MET A 178 -9.07 -3.59 -1.59
N LYS A 179 -9.70 -4.06 -2.66
CA LYS A 179 -9.28 -5.25 -3.40
C LYS A 179 -8.58 -4.81 -4.67
N ILE A 180 -7.31 -5.18 -4.81
CA ILE A 180 -6.50 -4.89 -6.00
C ILE A 180 -6.06 -6.23 -6.60
N PRO A 181 -6.70 -6.71 -7.67
CA PRO A 181 -6.42 -8.04 -8.22
C PRO A 181 -4.98 -8.20 -8.72
N ALA A 182 -4.34 -7.11 -9.18
CA ALA A 182 -2.95 -7.12 -9.64
C ALA A 182 -1.91 -7.13 -8.51
N LEU A 183 -2.31 -6.87 -7.25
CA LEU A 183 -1.39 -6.67 -6.13
C LEU A 183 -0.54 -7.90 -5.85
N PHE A 184 -1.14 -9.10 -5.92
CA PHE A 184 -0.42 -10.36 -5.75
C PHE A 184 0.64 -10.55 -6.83
N GLY A 185 0.30 -10.29 -8.10
CA GLY A 185 1.24 -10.40 -9.22
C GLY A 185 2.41 -9.42 -9.11
N ILE A 186 2.14 -8.19 -8.68
CA ILE A 186 3.17 -7.16 -8.44
C ILE A 186 4.07 -7.58 -7.27
N GLY A 187 3.48 -7.99 -6.14
CA GLY A 187 4.23 -8.45 -4.97
C GLY A 187 5.12 -9.64 -5.28
N LEU A 188 4.58 -10.65 -5.96
CA LEU A 188 5.32 -11.85 -6.38
C LEU A 188 6.42 -11.51 -7.39
N GLY A 189 6.12 -10.71 -8.42
CA GLY A 189 7.12 -10.30 -9.41
C GLY A 189 8.27 -9.52 -8.79
N THR A 190 7.97 -8.60 -7.86
CA THR A 190 8.97 -7.81 -7.14
C THR A 190 9.82 -8.70 -6.23
N LEU A 191 9.19 -9.64 -5.52
CA LEU A 191 9.88 -10.61 -4.68
C LEU A 191 10.84 -11.50 -5.49
N VAL A 192 10.37 -12.08 -6.60
CA VAL A 192 11.17 -12.93 -7.48
C VAL A 192 12.33 -12.14 -8.09
N ALA A 193 12.09 -10.92 -8.56
CA ALA A 193 13.14 -10.05 -9.09
C ALA A 193 14.21 -9.74 -8.03
N GLY A 194 13.79 -9.39 -6.81
CA GLY A 194 14.70 -9.17 -5.67
C GLY A 194 15.56 -10.40 -5.35
N ILE A 195 14.94 -11.58 -5.30
CA ILE A 195 15.65 -12.85 -5.06
C ILE A 195 16.66 -13.15 -6.17
N LEU A 196 16.28 -13.03 -7.44
CA LEU A 196 17.18 -13.27 -8.57
C LEU A 196 18.38 -12.32 -8.55
N LEU A 197 18.15 -11.05 -8.19
CA LEU A 197 19.20 -10.05 -8.08
C LEU A 197 20.15 -10.36 -6.90
N CYS A 198 19.62 -10.81 -5.76
CA CYS A 198 20.42 -11.31 -4.64
C CYS A 198 21.25 -12.54 -5.02
N LEU A 199 20.69 -13.50 -5.76
CA LEU A 199 21.40 -14.69 -6.23
C LEU A 199 22.53 -14.32 -7.21
N LEU A 200 22.27 -13.37 -8.12
CA LEU A 200 23.29 -12.85 -9.03
C LEU A 200 24.43 -12.18 -8.24
N ALA A 201 24.10 -11.32 -7.28
CA ALA A 201 25.08 -10.66 -6.41
C ALA A 201 25.92 -11.69 -5.64
N LEU A 202 25.28 -12.70 -5.06
CA LEU A 202 25.96 -13.77 -4.34
C LEU A 202 26.88 -14.59 -5.26
N GLY A 203 26.43 -14.90 -6.47
CA GLY A 203 27.23 -15.59 -7.48
C GLY A 203 28.49 -14.81 -7.86
N LEU A 204 28.38 -13.49 -8.06
CA LEU A 204 29.52 -12.62 -8.35
C LEU A 204 30.51 -12.56 -7.18
N ILE A 205 30.01 -12.49 -5.94
CA ILE A 205 30.83 -12.50 -4.72
C ILE A 205 31.58 -13.84 -4.60
N ILE A 206 30.87 -14.96 -4.73
CA ILE A 206 31.43 -16.31 -4.63
C ILE A 206 32.49 -16.53 -5.73
N TRP A 207 32.22 -16.13 -6.96
CA TRP A 207 33.20 -16.22 -8.06
C TRP A 207 34.45 -15.40 -7.75
N GLY A 208 34.29 -14.16 -7.27
CA GLY A 208 35.39 -13.30 -6.86
C GLY A 208 36.30 -13.95 -5.80
N ILE A 209 35.70 -14.68 -4.85
CA ILE A 209 36.38 -15.43 -3.79
C ILE A 209 37.03 -16.71 -4.33
N MET A 210 36.30 -17.51 -5.12
CA MET A 210 36.73 -18.82 -5.64
C MET A 210 37.77 -18.76 -6.75
N ALA A 211 38.00 -17.59 -7.38
CA ALA A 211 39.15 -17.34 -8.25
C ALA A 211 40.51 -17.35 -7.49
N LYS A 212 40.58 -18.07 -6.38
CA LYS A 212 41.73 -18.31 -5.53
C LYS A 212 41.91 -19.83 -5.36
N ARG A 213 42.30 -20.52 -6.43
CA ARG A 213 43.17 -21.69 -6.33
C ARG A 213 44.34 -21.48 -7.28
N ARG A 214 45.35 -20.74 -6.83
CA ARG A 214 46.69 -20.90 -7.41
C ARG A 214 47.23 -22.23 -6.87
N PRO A 215 47.73 -23.14 -7.71
CA PRO A 215 48.43 -24.33 -7.22
C PRO A 215 49.57 -23.91 -6.26
N PRO A 216 49.91 -24.73 -5.25
CA PRO A 216 51.13 -24.52 -4.49
C PRO A 216 52.29 -24.40 -5.48
N ALA A 217 53.17 -23.40 -5.29
CA ALA A 217 54.39 -23.31 -6.07
C ALA A 217 55.19 -24.63 -5.90
N PRO A 218 55.82 -25.18 -6.95
CA PRO A 218 56.68 -26.34 -6.81
C PRO A 218 57.72 -26.05 -5.71
N ALA A 219 57.88 -26.97 -4.77
CA ALA A 219 58.94 -26.87 -3.78
C ALA A 219 60.28 -26.71 -4.51
N GLU A 220 60.99 -25.60 -4.27
CA GLU A 220 62.36 -25.43 -4.75
C GLU A 220 63.18 -26.61 -4.21
N GLN A 221 63.61 -27.51 -5.11
CA GLN A 221 64.58 -28.53 -4.76
C GLN A 221 65.87 -27.81 -4.34
N PRO A 222 66.45 -28.11 -3.16
CA PRO A 222 67.74 -27.55 -2.78
C PRO A 222 68.76 -27.92 -3.85
N LEU A 223 69.45 -26.92 -4.40
CA LEU A 223 70.61 -27.11 -5.27
C LEU A 223 71.63 -28.01 -4.55
N GLU A 224 71.79 -29.26 -5.00
CA GLU A 224 72.97 -30.05 -4.67
C GLU A 224 74.19 -29.32 -5.24
N LEU A 225 74.96 -28.66 -4.36
CA LEU A 225 76.24 -28.08 -4.71
C LEU A 225 77.28 -29.20 -4.79
N PRO A 226 77.92 -29.44 -5.95
CA PRO A 226 78.91 -30.50 -6.08
C PRO A 226 80.22 -30.11 -5.39
N GLY A 227 80.68 -30.96 -4.48
CA GLY A 227 82.09 -31.05 -4.09
C GLY A 227 82.49 -30.29 -2.83
N PHE A 228 82.48 -30.98 -1.69
CA PHE A 228 83.39 -30.66 -0.60
C PHE A 228 83.92 -31.95 0.02
N SER A 229 85.19 -32.27 -0.26
CA SER A 229 85.93 -33.37 0.36
C SER A 229 87.00 -32.78 1.29
N PRO A 230 86.83 -32.81 2.62
CA PRO A 230 87.94 -32.55 3.53
C PRO A 230 88.79 -33.82 3.68
N ARG A 231 90.11 -33.62 3.58
CA ARG A 231 91.16 -34.64 3.73
C ARG A 231 91.24 -35.21 5.14
#